data_AF-A0A353BGA2-F1
#
_entry.id   AF-A0A353BGA2-F1
#
_cell.length_a   1.000
_cell.length_b   1.000
_cell.length_c   1.000
_cell.angle_alpha   90.00
_cell.angle_beta   90.00
_cell.angle_gamma   90.00
#
_symmetry.space_group_name_H-M   'P 1'
#
loop_
_entity.id
_entity.type
_entity.pdbx_description
1 polymer ?
#
loop_
_entity_poly.entity_id
_entity_poly.type
_entity_poly.pdbx_seq_one_letter_code
_entity_poly.pdbx_strand_id
1 'polypeptide(L)'
;MAVIIAVLAFGFLFSCALSLANARHMGARAARGLPAGLEGWFDRDRIAAMVEYNRANAGLGCWGGAVSLAAAAVILASGFLPWLARNLSGTATHPGLQGLAALLVPLFLLHLAGLPASLASSFGIEKRFGFSTITPKTWAADQAKGLLVSGLLMGLLFLGFYLFIGW
;
A
#
# COMPACT_ATOMS: atom_id res chain seq x y z
N MET A 1 -4.52 21.08 -8.06
CA MET A 1 -5.08 19.72 -7.86
C MET A 1 -4.91 18.82 -9.07
N ALA A 2 -5.31 19.24 -10.28
CA ALA A 2 -5.14 18.42 -11.49
C ALA A 2 -3.71 17.93 -11.75
N VAL A 3 -2.69 18.80 -11.58
CA VAL A 3 -1.27 18.42 -11.76
C VAL A 3 -0.84 17.34 -10.77
N ILE A 4 -1.21 17.45 -9.49
CA ILE A 4 -0.85 16.46 -8.46
C ILE A 4 -1.47 15.11 -8.80
N ILE A 5 -2.76 15.08 -9.15
CA ILE A 5 -3.46 13.85 -9.52
C ILE A 5 -2.84 13.24 -10.78
N ALA A 6 -2.47 14.05 -11.77
CA ALA A 6 -1.81 13.58 -12.99
C ALA A 6 -0.45 12.94 -12.68
N VAL A 7 0.36 13.53 -11.80
CA VAL A 7 1.65 12.97 -11.37
C VAL A 7 1.45 11.65 -10.62
N LEU A 8 0.50 11.59 -9.70
CA LEU A 8 0.18 10.35 -8.97
C LEU A 8 -0.31 9.25 -9.91
N ALA A 9 -1.21 9.60 -10.84
CA ALA A 9 -1.72 8.67 -11.84
C ALA A 9 -0.60 8.17 -12.76
N PHE A 10 0.27 9.06 -13.24
CA PHE A 10 1.43 8.67 -14.04
C PHE A 10 2.35 7.71 -13.27
N GLY A 11 2.72 8.06 -12.03
CA GLY A 11 3.58 7.21 -11.19
C GLY A 11 2.97 5.82 -10.94
N PHE A 12 1.66 5.76 -10.68
CA PHE A 12 0.93 4.50 -10.54
C PHE A 12 0.91 3.70 -11.85
N LEU A 13 0.50 4.32 -12.95
CA LEU A 13 0.41 3.67 -14.26
C LEU A 13 1.78 3.13 -14.70
N PHE A 14 2.84 3.91 -14.51
CA PHE A 14 4.20 3.50 -14.81
C PHE A 14 4.63 2.30 -13.96
N SER A 15 4.40 2.36 -12.64
CA SER A 15 4.73 1.26 -11.72
C SER A 15 3.95 -0.02 -12.04
N CYS A 16 2.66 0.10 -12.32
CA CYS A 16 1.80 -1.02 -12.68
C CYS A 16 2.22 -1.61 -14.03
N ALA A 17 2.48 -0.78 -15.04
CA ALA A 17 2.97 -1.22 -16.35
C ALA A 17 4.30 -1.98 -16.23
N LEU A 18 5.23 -1.47 -15.43
CA LEU A 18 6.52 -2.11 -15.19
C LEU A 18 6.36 -3.45 -14.46
N SER A 19 5.50 -3.51 -13.45
CA SER A 19 5.19 -4.76 -12.72
C SER A 19 4.59 -5.84 -13.63
N LEU A 20 3.61 -5.45 -14.45
CA LEU A 20 2.99 -6.33 -15.45
C LEU A 20 3.98 -6.78 -16.53
N ALA A 21 4.81 -5.87 -17.03
CA ALA A 21 5.84 -6.17 -18.02
C ALA A 21 6.88 -7.14 -17.45
N ASN A 22 7.31 -6.93 -16.19
CA ASN A 22 8.24 -7.82 -15.50
C ASN A 22 7.65 -9.22 -15.31
N ALA A 23 6.40 -9.33 -14.86
CA ALA A 23 5.73 -10.62 -14.70
C ALA A 23 5.59 -11.37 -16.04
N ARG A 24 5.25 -10.66 -17.12
CA ARG A 24 5.21 -11.23 -18.48
C ARG A 24 6.59 -11.68 -18.96
N HIS A 25 7.61 -10.86 -18.73
CA HIS A 25 8.99 -11.19 -19.10
C HIS A 25 9.48 -12.44 -18.38
N MET A 26 9.20 -12.57 -17.08
CA MET A 26 9.52 -13.78 -16.31
C MET A 26 8.87 -15.03 -16.91
N GLY A 27 7.59 -14.97 -17.25
CA GLY A 27 6.90 -16.12 -17.88
C GLY A 27 7.50 -16.50 -19.23
N ALA A 28 7.80 -15.51 -20.07
CA ALA A 28 8.45 -15.73 -21.36
C ALA A 28 9.89 -16.28 -21.21
N ARG A 29 10.63 -15.82 -20.20
CA ARG A 29 11.99 -16.30 -19.89
C ARG A 29 11.96 -17.74 -19.40
N ALA A 30 11.06 -18.06 -18.48
CA ALA A 30 10.88 -19.42 -17.96
C ALA A 30 10.53 -20.42 -19.07
N ALA A 31 9.70 -20.01 -20.04
CA ALA A 31 9.37 -20.83 -21.20
C ALA A 31 10.56 -21.10 -22.14
N ARG A 32 11.52 -20.17 -22.21
CA ARG A 32 12.75 -20.30 -23.03
C ARG A 32 13.87 -21.11 -22.37
N GLY A 33 13.66 -21.58 -21.13
CA GLY A 33 14.67 -22.30 -20.36
C GLY A 33 15.49 -21.39 -19.43
N LEU A 34 16.10 -21.99 -18.42
CA LEU A 34 16.94 -21.27 -17.46
C LEU A 34 18.30 -20.90 -18.07
N PRO A 35 18.98 -19.86 -17.56
CA PRO A 35 20.37 -19.62 -17.90
C PRO A 35 21.24 -20.85 -17.57
N ALA A 36 22.25 -21.12 -18.40
CA ALA A 36 23.24 -22.17 -18.14
C ALA A 36 23.88 -21.94 -16.76
N GLY A 37 23.82 -22.95 -15.89
CA GLY A 37 24.28 -22.88 -14.49
C GLY A 37 23.17 -22.87 -13.43
N LEU A 38 21.92 -22.58 -13.82
CA LEU A 38 20.73 -22.74 -12.96
C LEU A 38 19.97 -24.04 -13.25
N GLU A 39 20.29 -24.70 -14.36
CA GLU A 39 19.80 -26.02 -14.72
C GLU A 39 20.26 -27.04 -13.67
N GLY A 40 19.30 -27.69 -13.01
CA GLY A 40 19.55 -28.66 -11.93
C GLY A 40 19.34 -28.13 -10.51
N TRP A 41 19.29 -26.80 -10.29
CA TRP A 41 18.97 -26.22 -8.98
C TRP A 41 17.48 -26.04 -8.76
N PHE A 42 16.71 -25.90 -9.85
CA PHE A 42 15.28 -25.63 -9.80
C PHE A 42 14.50 -26.64 -10.63
N ASP A 43 13.48 -27.21 -9.99
CA ASP A 43 12.47 -28.05 -10.64
C ASP A 43 11.55 -27.19 -11.53
N ARG A 44 11.14 -27.74 -12.69
CA ARG A 44 10.23 -27.07 -13.63
C ARG A 44 8.91 -26.68 -12.97
N ASP A 45 8.38 -27.52 -12.10
CA ASP A 45 7.12 -27.26 -11.40
C ASP A 45 7.24 -26.08 -10.43
N ARG A 46 8.39 -25.96 -9.75
CA ARG A 46 8.67 -24.82 -8.86
C ARG A 46 8.80 -23.52 -9.64
N ILE A 47 9.42 -23.55 -10.82
CA ILE A 47 9.54 -22.38 -11.68
C ILE A 47 8.16 -21.93 -12.19
N ALA A 48 7.32 -22.87 -12.62
CA ALA A 48 5.96 -22.58 -13.05
C ALA A 48 5.13 -21.94 -11.91
N ALA A 49 5.23 -22.50 -10.70
CA ALA A 49 4.57 -21.94 -9.53
C ALA A 49 5.06 -20.53 -9.19
N MET A 50 6.38 -20.26 -9.28
CA MET A 50 6.96 -18.93 -9.05
C MET A 50 6.45 -17.89 -10.06
N VAL A 51 6.35 -18.26 -11.34
CA VAL A 51 5.83 -17.37 -12.39
C VAL A 51 4.36 -17.03 -12.14
N GLU A 52 3.54 -18.04 -11.83
CA GLU A 52 2.11 -17.86 -11.55
C GLU A 52 1.89 -17.03 -10.28
N TYR A 53 2.70 -17.24 -9.23
CA TYR A 53 2.71 -16.41 -8.03
C TYR A 53 3.03 -14.95 -8.33
N ASN A 54 4.11 -14.70 -9.08
CA ASN A 54 4.51 -13.34 -9.41
C ASN A 54 3.46 -12.64 -10.29
N ARG A 55 2.83 -13.36 -11.22
CA ARG A 55 1.75 -12.83 -12.05
C ARG A 55 0.51 -12.46 -11.22
N ALA A 56 0.12 -13.32 -10.28
CA ALA A 56 -1.00 -13.06 -9.38
C ALA A 56 -0.72 -11.81 -8.51
N ASN A 57 0.48 -11.71 -7.94
CA ASN A 57 0.89 -10.55 -7.13
C ASN A 57 0.95 -9.26 -7.94
N ALA A 58 1.47 -9.30 -9.17
CA ALA A 58 1.49 -8.12 -10.04
C ALA A 58 0.08 -7.61 -10.34
N GLY A 59 -0.86 -8.53 -10.64
CA GLY A 59 -2.27 -8.19 -10.88
C GLY A 59 -2.95 -7.59 -9.64
N LEU A 60 -2.78 -8.22 -8.47
CA LEU A 60 -3.34 -7.71 -7.22
C LEU A 60 -2.72 -6.37 -6.83
N GLY A 61 -1.42 -6.20 -7.00
CA GLY A 61 -0.72 -4.94 -6.74
C GLY A 61 -1.23 -3.79 -7.60
N CYS A 62 -1.47 -4.03 -8.89
CA CYS A 62 -2.10 -3.05 -9.78
C CYS A 62 -3.53 -2.70 -9.34
N TRP A 63 -4.35 -3.69 -9.00
CA TRP A 63 -5.71 -3.45 -8.53
C TRP A 63 -5.73 -2.67 -7.21
N GLY A 64 -4.95 -3.10 -6.22
CA GLY A 64 -4.85 -2.43 -4.92
C GLY A 64 -4.30 -1.01 -5.07
N GLY A 65 -3.30 -0.81 -5.93
CA GLY A 65 -2.78 0.52 -6.25
C GLY A 65 -3.83 1.43 -6.91
N ALA A 66 -4.68 0.89 -7.79
CA ALA A 66 -5.77 1.66 -8.39
C ALA A 66 -6.80 2.11 -7.36
N VAL A 67 -7.16 1.23 -6.40
CA VAL A 67 -8.06 1.57 -5.30
C VAL A 67 -7.45 2.67 -4.41
N SER A 68 -6.17 2.54 -4.04
CA SER A 68 -5.45 3.55 -3.26
C SER A 68 -5.34 4.89 -3.98
N LEU A 69 -5.04 4.87 -5.29
CA LEU A 69 -5.00 6.07 -6.12
C LEU A 69 -6.37 6.75 -6.20
N ALA A 70 -7.44 5.97 -6.39
CA ALA A 70 -8.79 6.50 -6.42
C ALA A 70 -9.17 7.15 -5.08
N ALA A 71 -8.87 6.50 -3.96
CA ALA A 71 -9.10 7.05 -2.63
C ALA A 71 -8.32 8.36 -2.41
N ALA A 72 -7.04 8.40 -2.79
CA ALA A 72 -6.22 9.60 -2.71
C ALA A 72 -6.77 10.73 -3.60
N ALA A 73 -7.15 10.42 -4.84
CA ALA A 73 -7.72 11.39 -5.77
C ALA A 73 -9.04 11.97 -5.23
N VAL A 74 -9.91 11.14 -4.66
CA VAL A 74 -11.16 11.59 -4.01
C VAL A 74 -10.86 12.50 -2.83
N ILE A 75 -9.95 12.12 -1.92
CA ILE A 75 -9.57 12.93 -0.76
C ILE A 75 -9.03 14.30 -1.20
N LEU A 76 -8.19 14.33 -2.23
CA LEU A 76 -7.57 15.56 -2.75
C LEU A 76 -8.56 16.45 -3.51
N ALA A 77 -9.44 15.87 -4.34
CA ALA A 77 -10.33 16.62 -5.23
C ALA A 77 -11.66 17.03 -4.58
N SER A 78 -12.12 16.31 -3.55
CA SER A 78 -13.42 16.55 -2.89
C SER A 78 -13.45 17.82 -2.02
N GLY A 79 -12.29 18.43 -1.74
CA GLY A 79 -12.20 19.50 -0.74
C GLY A 79 -12.24 18.99 0.70
N PHE A 80 -12.12 17.67 0.91
CA PHE A 80 -12.08 17.06 2.24
C PHE A 80 -10.96 17.64 3.12
N LEU A 81 -9.75 17.83 2.58
CA LEU A 81 -8.62 18.36 3.36
C LEU A 81 -8.88 19.79 3.86
N PRO A 82 -9.31 20.77 3.02
CA PRO A 82 -9.74 22.08 3.50
C PRO A 82 -10.89 22.02 4.50
N TRP A 83 -11.87 21.14 4.28
CA TRP A 83 -12.98 20.95 5.21
C TRP A 83 -12.47 20.46 6.58
N LEU A 84 -11.64 19.43 6.60
CA LEU A 84 -11.07 18.87 7.82
C LEU A 84 -10.27 19.91 8.59
N ALA A 85 -9.40 20.66 7.91
CA ALA A 85 -8.59 21.70 8.51
C ALA A 85 -9.45 22.78 9.19
N ARG A 86 -10.49 23.27 8.51
CA ARG A 86 -11.41 24.28 9.09
C ARG A 86 -12.16 23.77 10.32
N ASN A 87 -12.62 22.51 10.28
CA ASN A 87 -13.32 21.91 11.41
C ASN A 87 -12.37 21.76 12.62
N LEU A 88 -11.13 21.31 12.40
CA LEU A 88 -10.14 21.18 13.47
C LEU A 88 -9.77 22.53 14.08
N SER A 89 -9.54 23.56 13.24
CA SER A 89 -9.23 24.91 13.73
C SER A 89 -10.38 25.57 14.51
N GLY A 90 -11.62 25.15 14.27
CA GLY A 90 -12.79 25.62 15.01
C GLY A 90 -12.93 25.00 16.41
N THR A 91 -12.11 24.02 16.77
CA THR A 91 -12.13 23.40 18.09
C THR A 91 -11.24 24.14 19.08
N ALA A 92 -11.61 24.15 20.37
CA ALA A 92 -10.79 24.70 21.45
C ALA A 92 -9.59 23.80 21.83
N THR A 93 -9.10 22.97 20.91
CA THR A 93 -7.98 22.04 21.15
C THR A 93 -6.63 22.69 20.85
N HIS A 94 -5.55 22.13 21.40
CA HIS A 94 -4.20 22.62 21.18
C HIS A 94 -3.79 22.56 19.69
N PRO A 95 -3.15 23.59 19.10
CA PRO A 95 -2.78 23.63 17.68
C PRO A 95 -1.96 22.42 17.22
N GLY A 96 -1.05 21.93 18.06
CA GLY A 96 -0.29 20.70 17.76
C GLY A 96 -1.17 19.46 17.58
N LEU A 97 -2.24 19.32 18.38
CA LEU A 97 -3.19 18.19 18.24
C LEU A 97 -4.04 18.35 16.98
N GLN A 98 -4.39 19.58 16.61
CA GLN A 98 -5.09 19.86 15.35
C GLN A 98 -4.23 19.46 14.15
N GLY A 99 -2.94 19.83 14.15
CA GLY A 99 -1.99 19.43 13.10
C GLY A 99 -1.80 17.91 13.02
N LEU A 100 -1.67 17.25 14.17
CA LEU A 100 -1.55 15.79 14.23
C LEU A 100 -2.82 15.10 13.69
N ALA A 101 -4.01 15.58 14.06
CA ALA A 101 -5.27 15.05 13.55
C ALA A 101 -5.43 15.29 12.04
N ALA A 102 -5.04 16.47 11.55
CA ALA A 102 -5.05 16.81 10.12
C ALA A 102 -4.15 15.88 9.28
N LEU A 103 -3.09 15.33 9.90
CA LEU A 103 -2.20 14.35 9.28
C LEU A 103 -2.74 12.91 9.41
N LEU A 104 -3.18 12.50 10.60
CA LEU A 104 -3.57 11.12 10.86
C LEU A 104 -4.88 10.73 10.18
N VAL A 105 -5.87 11.62 10.10
CA VAL A 105 -7.18 11.28 9.54
C VAL A 105 -7.09 10.91 8.05
N PRO A 106 -6.46 11.68 7.15
CA PRO A 106 -6.32 11.29 5.75
C PRO A 106 -5.50 9.99 5.58
N LEU A 107 -4.43 9.83 6.36
CA LEU A 107 -3.61 8.61 6.32
C LEU A 107 -4.41 7.37 6.76
N PHE A 108 -5.26 7.51 7.78
CA PHE A 108 -6.15 6.44 8.21
C PHE A 108 -7.16 6.07 7.13
N LEU A 109 -7.77 7.04 6.45
CA LEU A 109 -8.69 6.78 5.34
C LEU A 109 -8.00 6.03 4.18
N LEU A 110 -6.77 6.42 3.85
CA LEU A 110 -5.96 5.71 2.84
C LEU A 110 -5.60 4.29 3.30
N HIS A 111 -5.31 4.08 4.58
CA HIS A 111 -5.08 2.75 5.14
C HIS A 111 -6.32 1.87 4.98
N LEU A 112 -7.52 2.39 5.28
CA LEU A 112 -8.78 1.67 5.10
C LEU A 112 -9.00 1.25 3.63
N ALA A 113 -8.68 2.13 2.68
CA ALA A 113 -8.77 1.83 1.25
C ALA A 113 -7.81 0.70 0.82
N GLY A 114 -6.69 0.51 1.52
CA GLY A 114 -5.72 -0.56 1.27
C GLY A 114 -6.09 -1.92 1.90
N LEU A 115 -7.00 -1.97 2.87
CA LEU A 115 -7.36 -3.21 3.57
C LEU A 115 -7.87 -4.33 2.64
N PRO A 116 -8.72 -4.06 1.63
CA PRO A 116 -9.18 -5.09 0.70
C PRO A 116 -8.02 -5.76 -0.04
N ALA A 117 -7.00 -5.00 -0.45
CA ALA A 117 -5.81 -5.54 -1.12
C ALA A 117 -4.96 -6.38 -0.18
N SER A 118 -4.78 -5.94 1.08
CA SER A 118 -4.11 -6.72 2.12
C SER A 118 -4.81 -8.06 2.35
N LEU A 119 -6.14 -8.05 2.50
CA LEU A 119 -6.95 -9.27 2.67
C LEU A 119 -6.81 -10.23 1.49
N ALA A 120 -6.92 -9.70 0.26
CA ALA A 120 -6.78 -10.51 -0.96
C ALA A 120 -5.37 -11.09 -1.11
N SER A 121 -4.34 -10.39 -0.64
CA SER A 121 -2.95 -10.87 -0.62
C SER A 121 -2.83 -12.06 0.34
N SER A 122 -3.13 -11.86 1.61
CA SER A 122 -2.89 -12.86 2.65
C SER A 122 -3.83 -14.08 2.54
N PHE A 123 -5.12 -13.86 2.28
CA PHE A 123 -6.11 -14.94 2.27
C PHE A 123 -6.43 -15.49 0.87
N GLY A 124 -6.11 -14.74 -0.19
CA GLY A 124 -6.28 -15.18 -1.57
C GLY A 124 -4.99 -15.76 -2.13
N ILE A 125 -4.00 -14.89 -2.37
CA ILE A 125 -2.76 -15.30 -3.04
C ILE A 125 -1.91 -16.17 -2.13
N GLU A 126 -1.48 -15.67 -0.96
CA GLU A 126 -0.52 -16.40 -0.13
C GLU A 126 -1.06 -17.76 0.35
N LYS A 127 -2.35 -17.86 0.65
CA LYS A 127 -2.99 -19.16 0.97
C LYS A 127 -3.05 -20.10 -0.23
N ARG A 128 -3.36 -19.60 -1.43
CA ARG A 128 -3.37 -20.43 -2.66
C ARG A 128 -2.01 -21.07 -2.93
N PHE A 129 -0.91 -20.40 -2.59
CA PHE A 129 0.45 -20.93 -2.76
C PHE A 129 1.03 -21.59 -1.51
N GLY A 130 0.25 -21.71 -0.43
CA GLY A 130 0.68 -22.37 0.81
C GLY A 130 1.72 -21.59 1.62
N PHE A 131 1.93 -20.29 1.34
CA PHE A 131 2.88 -19.46 2.07
C PHE A 131 2.32 -18.92 3.39
N SER A 132 1.00 -18.76 3.49
CA SER A 132 0.38 -18.16 4.67
C SER A 132 -0.33 -19.18 5.55
N THR A 133 0.03 -19.19 6.82
CA THR A 133 -0.68 -19.87 7.92
C THR A 133 -1.55 -18.91 8.73
N ILE A 134 -1.67 -17.65 8.27
CA ILE A 134 -2.34 -16.58 9.01
C ILE A 134 -3.86 -16.84 9.07
N THR A 135 -4.44 -16.54 10.24
CA THR A 135 -5.89 -16.59 10.49
C THR A 135 -6.49 -15.18 10.44
N PRO A 136 -7.79 -15.02 10.15
CA PRO A 136 -8.44 -13.71 10.19
C PRO A 136 -8.27 -12.98 11.53
N LYS A 137 -8.26 -13.73 12.64
CA LYS A 137 -8.02 -13.19 13.98
C LYS A 137 -6.62 -12.62 14.13
N THR A 138 -5.60 -13.36 13.70
CA THR A 138 -4.20 -12.90 13.80
C THR A 138 -3.95 -11.73 12.85
N TRP A 139 -4.53 -11.74 11.65
CA TRP A 139 -4.45 -10.63 10.70
C TRP A 139 -5.08 -9.35 11.27
N ALA A 140 -6.31 -9.42 11.81
CA ALA A 140 -6.97 -8.24 12.38
C ALA A 140 -6.21 -7.68 13.59
N ALA A 141 -5.69 -8.57 14.45
CA ALA A 141 -4.86 -8.17 15.58
C ALA A 141 -3.56 -7.49 15.13
N ASP A 142 -2.94 -7.97 14.04
CA ASP A 142 -1.74 -7.38 13.47
C ASP A 142 -2.02 -5.99 12.88
N GLN A 143 -3.12 -5.83 12.13
CA GLN A 143 -3.54 -4.52 11.63
C GLN A 143 -3.78 -3.51 12.76
N ALA A 144 -4.44 -3.92 13.85
CA ALA A 144 -4.67 -3.07 15.00
C ALA A 144 -3.35 -2.67 15.69
N LYS A 145 -2.45 -3.63 15.92
CA LYS A 145 -1.11 -3.36 16.48
C LYS A 145 -0.30 -2.44 15.58
N GLY A 146 -0.30 -2.68 14.28
CA GLY A 146 0.37 -1.86 13.28
C GLY A 146 -0.13 -0.42 13.29
N LEU A 147 -1.45 -0.22 13.39
CA LEU A 147 -2.04 1.11 13.50
C LEU A 147 -1.66 1.82 14.80
N LEU A 148 -1.67 1.11 15.93
CA LEU A 148 -1.24 1.65 17.22
C LEU A 148 0.23 2.09 17.19
N VAL A 149 1.13 1.21 16.72
CA VAL A 149 2.55 1.51 16.62
C VAL A 149 2.79 2.67 15.65
N SER A 150 2.15 2.66 14.48
CA SER A 150 2.27 3.75 13.49
C SER A 150 1.77 5.08 14.04
N GLY A 151 0.64 5.08 14.75
CA GLY A 151 0.09 6.27 15.38
C GLY A 151 0.99 6.85 16.48
N LEU A 152 1.55 5.98 17.33
CA LEU A 152 2.50 6.38 18.37
C LEU A 152 3.79 6.95 17.78
N LEU A 153 4.38 6.26 16.80
CA LEU A 153 5.59 6.73 16.13
C LEU A 153 5.35 8.05 15.39
N MET A 154 4.23 8.17 14.67
CA MET A 154 3.87 9.40 13.99
C MET A 154 3.66 10.55 15.00
N GLY A 155 2.99 10.29 16.12
CA GLY A 155 2.82 11.28 17.19
C GLY A 155 4.15 11.73 17.79
N LEU A 156 5.06 10.81 18.05
CA LEU A 156 6.40 11.12 18.58
C LEU A 156 7.24 11.93 17.59
N LEU A 157 7.27 11.52 16.32
CA LEU A 157 7.98 12.23 15.25
C LEU A 157 7.38 13.63 15.02
N PHE A 158 6.06 13.73 15.00
CA PHE A 158 5.36 15.00 14.86
C PHE A 158 5.66 15.93 16.04
N LEU A 159 5.67 15.41 17.27
CA LEU A 159 6.03 16.20 18.45
C LEU A 159 7.46 16.72 18.36
N GLY A 160 8.42 15.86 17.98
CA GLY A 160 9.81 16.28 17.78
C GLY A 160 9.94 17.36 16.71
N PHE A 161 9.25 17.20 15.58
CA PHE A 161 9.21 18.19 14.51
C PHE A 161 8.56 19.52 14.95
N TYR A 162 7.45 19.44 15.68
CA TYR A 162 6.72 20.60 16.19
C TYR A 162 7.60 21.42 17.13
N LEU A 163 8.30 20.76 18.07
CA LEU A 163 9.24 21.40 18.99
C LEU A 163 10.47 21.97 18.26
N PHE A 164 10.99 21.27 17.25
CA PHE A 164 12.15 21.71 16.48
C PHE A 164 11.89 23.01 15.72
N ILE A 165 10.70 23.20 15.16
CA ILE A 165 10.35 24.43 14.43
C ILE A 165 10.14 25.63 15.38
N GLY A 166 10.03 25.39 16.70
CA GLY A 166 9.99 26.46 17.69
C GLY A 166 8.70 27.29 17.68
N TRP A 167 7.55 26.65 17.44
CA TRP A 167 6.23 27.25 17.68
C TRP A 167 5.83 27.17 19.14
#